data_AF-A0A157SCX3-F1
#
_entry.id   AF-A0A157SCX3-F1
#
_cell.length_a   1.000
_cell.length_b   1.000
_cell.length_c   1.000
_cell.angle_alpha   90.00
_cell.angle_beta   90.00
_cell.angle_gamma   90.00
#
_symmetry.space_group_name_H-M   'P 1'
#
loop_
_entity.id
_entity.type
_entity.pdbx_description
1 polymer ?
#
loop_
_entity_poly.entity_id
_entity_poly.type
_entity_poly.pdbx_seq_one_letter_code
_entity_poly.pdbx_strand_id
1 'polypeptide(L)'
;MSQDTPMLDDDGAVDPKLPPDPSRRFWIATACALGGIAGAAVTVPLVRSLGPSARARAAAEPVEVDITDLAPGQMRTVEWRGKPVWILRRSEAQLAGLSSQNALLADPGSRRPGYTPAYARNEYRSREPDLFVCVGICTHLGCVPRPQFEPGDAAGMPDSWAGGFLCPCHGSTFDLAGRVYKDKPAPDNLEIPPYRYLSDSRIIVGVDDDSQA
;
A
#
# COMPACT_ATOMS: atom_id res chain seq x y z
N MET A 1 54.89 18.78 62.45
CA MET A 1 54.09 19.69 61.60
C MET A 1 54.17 19.11 60.20
N SER A 2 53.12 18.63 59.53
CA SER A 2 51.67 18.74 59.69
C SER A 2 51.08 17.32 59.59
N GLN A 3 50.16 16.98 60.47
CA GLN A 3 49.30 15.80 60.29
C GLN A 3 48.12 16.26 59.44
N ASP A 4 48.16 16.00 58.14
CA ASP A 4 47.00 16.15 57.29
C ASP A 4 46.08 14.96 57.57
N THR A 5 45.25 15.14 58.59
CA THR A 5 44.15 14.23 58.90
C THR A 5 43.10 14.47 57.82
N PRO A 6 42.71 13.46 57.01
CA PRO A 6 41.58 13.64 56.13
C PRO A 6 40.37 13.86 57.03
N MET A 7 39.83 15.08 57.02
CA MET A 7 38.51 15.31 57.57
C MET A 7 37.58 14.36 56.83
N LEU A 8 37.03 13.41 57.57
CA LEU A 8 35.89 12.64 57.11
C LEU A 8 34.71 13.59 57.21
N ASP A 9 34.32 14.11 56.05
CA ASP A 9 33.08 14.86 55.87
C ASP A 9 31.95 13.94 56.39
N ASP A 10 31.23 14.40 57.43
CA ASP A 10 30.14 13.68 58.13
C ASP A 10 28.89 13.47 57.24
N ASP A 11 28.97 13.84 55.97
CA ASP A 11 27.91 13.69 54.98
C ASP A 11 28.01 12.32 54.30
N GLY A 12 27.51 11.30 54.99
CA GLY A 12 27.03 10.02 54.44
C GLY A 12 27.92 9.34 53.40
N ALA A 13 28.67 8.31 53.83
CA ALA A 13 29.55 7.46 53.02
C ALA A 13 29.15 7.35 51.54
N VAL A 14 29.79 8.17 50.70
CA VAL A 14 29.62 8.14 49.25
C VAL A 14 30.29 6.86 48.73
N ASP A 15 29.60 6.12 47.84
CA ASP A 15 30.14 4.88 47.23
C ASP A 15 31.59 5.10 46.73
N PRO A 16 32.58 4.34 47.26
CA PRO A 16 33.99 4.53 46.95
C PRO A 16 34.35 4.24 45.49
N LYS A 17 33.43 3.64 44.71
CA LYS A 17 33.59 3.42 43.27
C LYS A 17 33.31 4.65 42.42
N LEU A 18 32.79 5.72 43.01
CA LEU A 18 32.38 6.91 42.29
C LEU A 18 33.32 8.11 42.61
N PRO A 19 33.49 9.09 41.70
CA PRO A 19 34.47 10.19 41.86
C PRO A 19 34.11 11.21 42.96
N PRO A 20 35.04 11.73 43.76
CA PRO A 20 34.82 12.24 45.14
C PRO A 20 33.81 13.38 45.37
N ASP A 21 33.24 14.02 44.35
CA ASP A 21 32.31 15.17 44.49
C ASP A 21 30.87 14.81 44.07
N PRO A 22 29.95 14.54 45.03
CA PRO A 22 28.54 14.22 44.76
C PRO A 22 27.80 15.34 44.03
N SER A 23 28.11 16.61 44.33
CA SER A 23 27.47 17.77 43.72
C SER A 23 27.79 17.86 42.22
N ARG A 24 29.06 17.63 41.86
CA ARG A 24 29.51 17.57 40.47
C ARG A 24 28.87 16.41 39.71
N ARG A 25 28.73 15.24 40.33
CA ARG A 25 28.05 14.10 39.70
C ARG A 25 26.57 14.40 39.43
N PHE A 26 25.88 15.01 40.40
CA PHE A 26 24.48 15.40 40.25
C PHE A 26 24.29 16.36 39.08
N TRP A 27 25.12 17.40 38.97
CA TRP A 27 25.01 18.37 37.88
C TRP A 27 25.37 17.77 36.51
N ILE A 28 26.37 16.88 36.42
CA ILE A 28 26.66 16.16 35.16
C ILE A 28 25.50 15.25 34.77
N ALA A 29 24.97 14.45 35.70
CA ALA A 29 23.84 13.56 35.42
C ALA A 29 22.60 14.34 34.98
N THR A 30 22.33 15.48 35.64
CA THR A 30 21.24 16.39 35.28
C THR A 30 21.46 16.99 33.89
N ALA A 31 22.68 17.46 33.57
CA ALA A 31 23.00 18.00 32.25
C ALA A 31 22.85 16.94 31.14
N CYS A 32 23.30 15.70 31.39
CA CYS A 32 23.10 14.59 30.46
C CYS A 32 21.61 14.25 30.27
N ALA A 33 20.83 14.23 31.35
CA ALA A 33 19.39 13.97 31.29
C ALA A 33 18.65 15.06 30.50
N LEU A 34 18.93 16.33 30.79
CA LEU A 34 18.36 17.47 30.05
C LEU A 34 18.81 17.46 28.58
N GLY A 35 20.07 17.15 28.32
CA GLY A 35 20.59 16.97 26.96
C GLY A 35 19.88 15.85 26.20
N GLY A 36 19.59 14.73 26.86
CA GLY A 36 18.80 13.63 26.31
C GLY A 36 17.37 14.05 25.97
N ILE A 37 16.71 14.80 26.86
CA ILE A 37 15.36 15.35 26.62
C ILE A 37 15.38 16.31 25.43
N ALA A 38 16.34 17.24 25.39
CA ALA A 38 16.49 18.18 24.28
C ALA A 38 16.76 17.45 22.94
N GLY A 39 17.59 16.41 22.97
CA GLY A 39 17.84 15.54 21.82
C GLY A 39 16.56 14.89 21.30
N ALA A 40 15.78 14.25 22.19
CA ALA A 40 14.50 13.64 21.83
C ALA A 40 13.50 14.68 21.28
N ALA A 41 13.46 15.87 21.87
CA ALA A 41 12.58 16.96 21.44
C ALA A 41 12.88 17.45 20.01
N VAL A 42 14.12 17.29 19.51
CA VAL A 42 14.50 17.61 18.13
C VAL A 42 14.32 16.40 17.20
N THR A 43 14.76 15.21 17.62
CA THR A 43 14.74 14.01 16.77
C THR A 43 13.31 13.56 16.46
N VAL A 44 12.38 13.61 17.43
CA VAL A 44 11.00 13.16 17.23
C VAL A 44 10.27 13.95 16.13
N PRO A 45 10.18 15.30 16.17
CA PRO A 45 9.53 16.04 15.09
C PRO A 45 10.27 15.92 13.75
N LEU A 46 11.60 15.81 13.76
CA LEU A 46 12.38 15.57 12.55
C LEU A 46 11.99 14.25 11.88
N VAL A 47 11.94 13.15 12.63
CA VAL A 47 11.50 11.85 12.10
C VAL A 47 10.02 11.91 11.67
N ARG A 48 9.15 12.56 12.44
CA ARG A 48 7.73 12.74 12.07
C ARG A 48 7.57 13.56 10.79
N SER A 49 8.48 14.47 10.49
CA SER A 49 8.45 15.25 9.25
C SER A 49 8.68 14.40 7.99
N LEU A 50 9.26 13.20 8.13
CA LEU A 50 9.42 12.23 7.04
C LEU A 50 8.13 11.43 6.76
N GLY A 51 7.13 11.54 7.64
CA GLY A 51 5.82 10.89 7.46
C GLY A 51 4.89 11.64 6.48
N PRO A 52 3.69 11.11 6.22
CA PRO A 52 2.75 11.73 5.28
C PRO A 52 2.31 13.15 5.68
N SER A 53 2.47 14.08 4.74
CA SER A 53 2.02 15.47 4.89
C SER A 53 0.49 15.55 5.03
N ALA A 54 -0.02 16.69 5.51
CA ALA A 54 -1.46 16.92 5.58
C ALA A 54 -2.12 16.85 4.20
N ARG A 55 -1.45 17.38 3.16
CA ARG A 55 -1.90 17.28 1.76
C ARG A 55 -1.97 15.81 1.30
N ALA A 56 -0.96 15.00 1.61
CA ALA A 56 -0.95 13.59 1.25
C ALA A 56 -2.06 12.79 1.96
N ARG A 57 -2.40 13.18 3.21
CA ARG A 57 -3.53 12.59 3.94
C ARG A 57 -4.89 13.02 3.38
N ALA A 58 -5.04 14.28 2.99
CA ALA A 58 -6.27 14.78 2.37
C ALA A 58 -6.54 14.12 1.00
N ALA A 59 -5.49 13.82 0.22
CA ALA A 59 -5.61 13.06 -1.03
C ALA A 59 -6.11 11.61 -0.84
N ALA A 60 -6.34 11.17 0.40
CA ALA A 60 -6.95 9.88 0.73
C ALA A 60 -8.48 9.90 0.83
N GLU A 61 -9.11 11.04 0.57
CA GLU A 61 -10.56 11.13 0.49
C GLU A 61 -11.15 10.16 -0.56
N PRO A 62 -12.34 9.60 -0.30
CA PRO A 62 -13.07 8.83 -1.29
C PRO A 62 -13.38 9.62 -2.56
N VAL A 63 -13.44 8.92 -3.69
CA VAL A 63 -13.68 9.51 -5.00
C VAL A 63 -14.96 8.93 -5.59
N GLU A 64 -15.95 9.79 -5.81
CA GLU A 64 -17.15 9.42 -6.57
C GLU A 64 -16.86 9.42 -8.07
N VAL A 65 -17.35 8.39 -8.76
CA VAL A 65 -17.18 8.23 -10.20
C VAL A 65 -18.51 7.87 -10.83
N ASP A 66 -18.95 8.72 -11.76
CA ASP A 66 -20.05 8.42 -12.68
C ASP A 66 -19.57 7.41 -13.73
N ILE A 67 -20.35 6.36 -13.98
CA ILE A 67 -20.05 5.29 -14.94
C ILE A 67 -21.10 5.19 -16.05
N THR A 68 -21.97 6.19 -16.19
CA THR A 68 -23.05 6.24 -17.20
C THR A 68 -22.49 6.20 -18.62
N ASP A 69 -21.39 6.91 -18.86
CA ASP A 69 -20.78 7.08 -20.18
C ASP A 69 -19.67 6.05 -20.48
N LEU A 70 -19.46 5.07 -19.58
CA LEU A 70 -18.47 4.02 -19.77
C LEU A 70 -19.08 2.90 -20.62
N ALA A 71 -18.64 2.79 -21.87
CA ALA A 71 -19.07 1.74 -22.80
C ALA A 71 -18.39 0.39 -22.52
N PRO A 72 -18.99 -0.75 -22.93
CA PRO A 72 -18.31 -2.05 -22.87
C PRO A 72 -16.98 -2.05 -23.64
N GLY A 73 -15.94 -2.63 -23.03
CA GLY A 73 -14.56 -2.61 -23.50
C GLY A 73 -13.78 -1.34 -23.14
N GLN A 74 -14.44 -0.31 -22.58
CA GLN A 74 -13.80 0.96 -22.24
C GLN A 74 -13.27 0.97 -20.80
N MET A 75 -12.11 1.57 -20.62
CA MET A 75 -11.49 1.79 -19.32
C MET A 75 -11.34 3.29 -19.04
N ARG A 76 -11.68 3.69 -17.82
CA ARG A 76 -11.40 5.01 -17.24
C ARG A 76 -10.37 4.87 -16.14
N THR A 77 -9.46 5.84 -16.04
CA THR A 77 -8.53 5.94 -14.92
C THR A 77 -8.92 7.13 -14.06
N VAL A 78 -9.05 6.91 -12.75
CA VAL A 78 -9.22 7.95 -11.73
C VAL A 78 -8.07 7.90 -10.74
N GLU A 79 -7.80 8.99 -10.03
CA GLU A 79 -6.78 9.02 -8.99
C GLU A 79 -7.43 8.86 -7.62
N TRP A 80 -6.95 7.91 -6.81
CA TRP A 80 -7.33 7.75 -5.40
C TRP A 80 -6.08 7.49 -4.58
N ARG A 81 -5.83 8.29 -3.53
CA ARG A 81 -4.62 8.20 -2.69
C ARG A 81 -3.31 8.34 -3.48
N GLY A 82 -3.31 9.13 -4.56
CA GLY A 82 -2.18 9.25 -5.48
C GLY A 82 -1.89 7.99 -6.30
N LYS A 83 -2.78 6.98 -6.24
CA LYS A 83 -2.70 5.76 -7.03
C LYS A 83 -3.68 5.83 -8.21
N PRO A 84 -3.32 5.35 -9.41
CA PRO A 84 -4.28 5.18 -10.49
C PRO A 84 -5.22 4.02 -10.15
N VAL A 85 -6.53 4.28 -10.21
CA VAL A 85 -7.58 3.27 -10.13
C VAL A 85 -8.23 3.15 -11.51
N TRP A 86 -8.20 1.95 -12.05
CA TRP A 86 -8.87 1.61 -13.31
C TRP A 86 -10.29 1.17 -13.04
N ILE A 87 -11.19 1.67 -13.87
CA ILE A 87 -12.60 1.29 -13.93
C ILE A 87 -12.83 0.82 -15.36
N LEU A 88 -12.86 -0.48 -15.56
CA LEU A 88 -13.06 -1.13 -16.85
C LEU A 88 -14.47 -1.74 -16.89
N ARG A 89 -15.29 -1.32 -17.84
CA ARG A 89 -16.54 -2.03 -18.14
C ARG A 89 -16.24 -3.11 -19.18
N ARG A 90 -16.22 -4.37 -18.75
CA ARG A 90 -15.90 -5.52 -19.58
C ARG A 90 -17.06 -5.85 -20.50
N SER A 91 -16.76 -6.21 -21.75
CA SER A 91 -17.74 -6.77 -22.68
C SER A 91 -18.03 -8.24 -22.36
N GLU A 92 -19.15 -8.76 -22.88
CA GLU A 92 -19.49 -10.18 -22.72
C GLU A 92 -18.40 -11.12 -23.22
N ALA A 93 -17.75 -10.77 -24.34
CA ALA A 93 -16.63 -11.53 -24.89
C ALA A 93 -15.42 -11.55 -23.94
N GLN A 94 -15.12 -10.41 -23.30
CA GLN A 94 -14.06 -10.31 -22.29
C GLN A 94 -14.37 -11.15 -21.05
N LEU A 95 -15.63 -11.17 -20.60
CA LEU A 95 -16.07 -11.99 -19.47
C LEU A 95 -15.98 -13.49 -19.78
N ALA A 96 -16.44 -13.90 -20.96
CA ALA A 96 -16.36 -15.29 -21.40
C ALA A 96 -14.91 -15.82 -21.45
N GLY A 97 -13.95 -14.95 -21.80
CA GLY A 97 -12.52 -15.27 -21.87
C GLY A 97 -11.81 -15.41 -20.52
N LEU A 98 -12.42 -15.04 -19.38
CA LEU A 98 -11.73 -15.09 -18.08
C LEU A 98 -11.53 -16.53 -17.57
N SER A 99 -12.55 -17.38 -17.72
CA SER A 99 -12.52 -18.76 -17.23
C SER A 99 -11.49 -19.63 -17.96
N SER A 100 -11.29 -19.41 -19.27
CA SER A 100 -10.38 -20.19 -20.11
C SER A 100 -8.91 -20.02 -19.72
N GLN A 101 -8.58 -18.94 -19.00
CA GLN A 101 -7.20 -18.59 -18.65
C GLN A 101 -6.81 -19.11 -17.26
N ASN A 102 -7.74 -19.66 -16.47
CA ASN A 102 -7.52 -20.08 -15.07
C ASN A 102 -6.30 -21.00 -14.88
N ALA A 103 -6.02 -21.90 -15.82
CA ALA A 103 -4.88 -22.83 -15.74
C ALA A 103 -3.52 -22.12 -15.84
N LEU A 104 -3.47 -20.92 -16.43
CA LEU A 104 -2.27 -20.13 -16.67
C LEU A 104 -1.99 -19.13 -15.53
N LEU A 105 -2.93 -18.96 -14.60
CA LEU A 105 -2.85 -17.95 -13.52
C LEU A 105 -2.13 -18.50 -12.28
N ALA A 106 -1.40 -17.62 -11.59
CA ALA A 106 -0.69 -17.98 -10.36
C ALA A 106 -1.62 -18.10 -9.15
N ASP A 107 -2.72 -17.34 -9.13
CA ASP A 107 -3.78 -17.42 -8.12
C ASP A 107 -5.16 -17.14 -8.75
N PRO A 108 -5.74 -18.11 -9.50
CA PRO A 108 -7.01 -17.93 -10.20
C PRO A 108 -8.19 -17.67 -9.24
N GLY A 109 -8.10 -18.13 -8.00
CA GLY A 109 -9.15 -17.99 -6.98
C GLY A 109 -8.98 -16.77 -6.08
N SER A 110 -7.95 -15.93 -6.29
CA SER A 110 -7.66 -14.74 -5.48
C SER A 110 -7.66 -15.00 -3.97
N ARG A 111 -7.00 -16.09 -3.56
CA ARG A 111 -6.98 -16.54 -2.16
C ARG A 111 -5.82 -15.95 -1.37
N ARG A 112 -4.83 -15.34 -2.03
CA ARG A 112 -3.74 -14.64 -1.36
C ARG A 112 -4.28 -13.43 -0.58
N PRO A 113 -3.82 -13.21 0.67
CA PRO A 113 -4.32 -12.13 1.50
C PRO A 113 -3.83 -10.76 0.99
N GLY A 114 -4.58 -9.70 1.32
CA GLY A 114 -4.14 -8.30 1.18
C GLY A 114 -4.61 -7.59 -0.09
N TYR A 115 -4.66 -8.27 -1.23
CA TYR A 115 -4.97 -7.63 -2.53
C TYR A 115 -6.42 -7.80 -3.00
N THR A 116 -7.17 -8.74 -2.40
CA THR A 116 -8.55 -9.05 -2.81
C THR A 116 -9.49 -9.04 -1.59
N PRO A 117 -10.44 -8.10 -1.50
CA PRO A 117 -11.45 -8.07 -0.45
C PRO A 117 -12.45 -9.22 -0.61
N ALA A 118 -13.22 -9.50 0.45
CA ALA A 118 -14.08 -10.68 0.50
C ALA A 118 -15.12 -10.74 -0.63
N TYR A 119 -15.75 -9.61 -0.95
CA TYR A 119 -16.74 -9.52 -2.03
C TYR A 119 -16.16 -9.81 -3.42
N ALA A 120 -14.86 -9.58 -3.62
CA ALA A 120 -14.15 -9.78 -4.88
C ALA A 120 -13.43 -11.13 -4.96
N ARG A 121 -13.61 -12.03 -3.99
CA ARG A 121 -13.11 -13.42 -4.06
C ARG A 121 -14.04 -14.29 -4.91
N ASN A 122 -14.21 -13.89 -6.16
CA ASN A 122 -14.98 -14.56 -7.19
C ASN A 122 -14.21 -14.55 -8.51
N GLU A 123 -14.77 -15.14 -9.56
CA GLU A 123 -14.13 -15.24 -10.88
C GLU A 123 -13.78 -13.87 -11.50
N TYR A 124 -14.65 -12.89 -11.29
CA TYR A 124 -14.59 -11.58 -11.94
C TYR A 124 -13.75 -10.55 -11.18
N ARG A 125 -13.44 -10.82 -9.91
CA ARG A 125 -12.76 -9.92 -8.98
C ARG A 125 -13.42 -8.54 -8.88
N SER A 126 -14.75 -8.55 -8.83
CA SER A 126 -15.60 -7.37 -8.80
C SER A 126 -16.92 -7.69 -8.10
N ARG A 127 -17.67 -6.66 -7.70
CA ARG A 127 -19.03 -6.81 -7.17
C ARG A 127 -20.01 -7.25 -8.26
N GLU A 128 -20.02 -6.53 -9.38
CA GLU A 128 -20.77 -6.88 -10.58
C GLU A 128 -19.83 -7.47 -11.64
N PRO A 129 -20.25 -8.48 -12.43
CA PRO A 129 -19.37 -9.13 -13.39
C PRO A 129 -18.77 -8.16 -14.42
N ASP A 130 -19.53 -7.19 -14.93
CA ASP A 130 -19.08 -6.30 -16.00
C ASP A 130 -18.11 -5.21 -15.51
N LEU A 131 -18.27 -4.68 -14.30
CA LEU A 131 -17.48 -3.55 -13.81
C LEU A 131 -16.26 -3.97 -12.98
N PHE A 132 -15.10 -4.00 -13.62
CA PHE A 132 -13.82 -4.24 -12.96
C PHE A 132 -13.22 -2.95 -12.41
N VAL A 133 -13.00 -2.90 -11.10
CA VAL A 133 -12.36 -1.77 -10.41
C VAL A 133 -11.08 -2.26 -9.73
N CYS A 134 -9.92 -1.73 -10.12
CA CYS A 134 -8.65 -2.13 -9.53
C CYS A 134 -7.64 -0.98 -9.44
N VAL A 135 -6.71 -1.07 -8.50
CA VAL A 135 -5.53 -0.21 -8.46
C VAL A 135 -4.57 -0.65 -9.58
N GLY A 136 -4.28 0.26 -10.50
CA GLY A 136 -3.40 0.07 -11.65
C GLY A 136 -1.90 0.06 -11.31
N ILE A 137 -1.52 -0.57 -10.20
CA ILE A 137 -0.14 -0.63 -9.71
C ILE A 137 0.31 -2.09 -9.68
N CYS A 138 1.33 -2.40 -10.47
CA CYS A 138 1.95 -3.72 -10.51
C CYS A 138 2.46 -4.11 -9.11
N THR A 139 2.07 -5.29 -8.64
CA THR A 139 2.46 -5.83 -7.33
C THR A 139 3.94 -6.20 -7.22
N HIS A 140 4.70 -6.16 -8.32
CA HIS A 140 6.14 -6.37 -8.30
C HIS A 140 6.87 -5.21 -7.60
N LEU A 141 6.97 -4.06 -8.28
CA LEU A 141 7.72 -2.89 -7.82
C LEU A 141 6.99 -1.56 -8.13
N GLY A 142 5.66 -1.62 -8.36
CA GLY A 142 4.82 -0.42 -8.38
C GLY A 142 4.66 0.31 -9.71
N CYS A 143 5.23 -0.18 -10.82
CA CYS A 143 4.97 0.39 -12.15
C CYS A 143 3.49 0.27 -12.53
N VAL A 144 3.01 1.17 -13.40
CA VAL A 144 1.66 1.10 -13.96
C VAL A 144 1.65 0.17 -15.19
N PRO A 145 0.95 -0.98 -15.16
CA PRO A 145 0.82 -1.83 -16.34
C PRO A 145 0.04 -1.13 -17.46
N ARG A 146 0.35 -1.46 -18.72
CA ARG A 146 -0.36 -0.97 -19.90
C ARG A 146 -1.53 -1.90 -20.24
N PRO A 147 -2.74 -1.37 -20.52
CA PRO A 147 -3.85 -2.18 -20.99
C PRO A 147 -3.54 -2.74 -22.38
N GLN A 148 -3.89 -4.00 -22.59
CA GLN A 148 -3.78 -4.73 -23.86
C GLN A 148 -5.06 -5.55 -24.02
N PHE A 149 -6.13 -4.90 -24.51
CA PHE A 149 -7.46 -5.51 -24.54
C PHE A 149 -7.72 -6.40 -25.74
N GLU A 150 -6.91 -6.26 -26.79
CA GLU A 150 -6.99 -7.12 -27.97
C GLU A 150 -6.43 -8.52 -27.64
N PRO A 151 -7.17 -9.60 -27.96
CA PRO A 151 -6.66 -10.95 -27.90
C PRO A 151 -5.48 -11.18 -28.85
N GLY A 152 -4.59 -12.11 -28.52
CA GLY A 152 -3.48 -12.52 -29.39
C GLY A 152 -2.13 -12.68 -28.68
N ASP A 153 -1.07 -12.89 -29.45
CA ASP A 153 0.29 -13.26 -29.02
C ASP A 153 1.12 -12.11 -28.40
N ALA A 154 0.45 -11.04 -27.96
CA ALA A 154 1.13 -9.84 -27.51
C ALA A 154 2.00 -10.10 -26.26
N ALA A 155 3.24 -9.60 -26.33
CA ALA A 155 4.21 -9.58 -25.23
C ALA A 155 4.59 -10.96 -24.64
N GLY A 156 4.69 -11.97 -25.50
CA GLY A 156 5.13 -13.32 -25.11
C GLY A 156 4.04 -14.13 -24.39
N MET A 157 2.77 -13.74 -24.59
CA MET A 157 1.61 -14.52 -24.21
C MET A 157 1.24 -15.50 -25.33
N PRO A 158 0.59 -16.63 -25.01
CA PRO A 158 0.13 -17.58 -26.03
C PRO A 158 -0.97 -16.97 -26.90
N ASP A 159 -1.17 -17.49 -28.10
CA ASP A 159 -2.24 -17.08 -29.03
C ASP A 159 -3.65 -17.13 -28.41
N SER A 160 -3.83 -17.98 -27.38
CA SER A 160 -5.06 -18.12 -26.62
C SER A 160 -5.27 -17.01 -25.58
N TRP A 161 -4.39 -16.01 -25.50
CA TRP A 161 -4.51 -14.91 -24.54
C TRP A 161 -5.68 -14.00 -24.93
N ALA A 162 -6.61 -13.80 -24.00
CA ALA A 162 -7.82 -13.00 -24.23
C ALA A 162 -7.62 -11.51 -23.87
N GLY A 163 -6.37 -11.04 -23.83
CA GLY A 163 -6.01 -9.71 -23.39
C GLY A 163 -5.92 -9.56 -21.86
N GLY A 164 -5.61 -8.34 -21.42
CA GLY A 164 -5.39 -7.99 -20.03
C GLY A 164 -4.47 -6.78 -19.87
N PHE A 165 -3.43 -6.94 -19.06
CA PHE A 165 -2.49 -5.86 -18.73
C PHE A 165 -1.04 -6.34 -18.74
N LEU A 166 -0.14 -5.51 -19.25
CA LEU A 166 1.29 -5.79 -19.35
C LEU A 166 2.12 -4.73 -18.61
N CYS A 167 2.88 -5.15 -17.61
CA CYS A 167 3.84 -4.30 -16.92
C CYS A 167 5.17 -4.21 -17.71
N PRO A 168 5.51 -3.05 -18.31
CA PRO A 168 6.68 -2.93 -19.17
C PRO A 168 8.01 -2.99 -18.40
N CYS A 169 8.00 -2.80 -17.08
CA CYS A 169 9.23 -2.72 -16.29
C CYS A 169 9.97 -4.05 -16.19
N HIS A 170 9.24 -5.15 -15.96
CA HIS A 170 9.82 -6.49 -15.77
C HIS A 170 8.98 -7.61 -16.41
N GLY A 171 8.06 -7.27 -17.32
CA GLY A 171 7.32 -8.24 -18.13
C GLY A 171 6.24 -9.04 -17.41
N SER A 172 5.76 -8.58 -16.25
CA SER A 172 4.60 -9.22 -15.60
C SER A 172 3.32 -8.96 -16.39
N THR A 173 2.54 -10.01 -16.63
CA THR A 173 1.24 -9.93 -17.30
C THR A 173 0.12 -10.29 -16.33
N PHE A 174 -1.04 -9.69 -16.58
CA PHE A 174 -2.27 -9.90 -15.83
C PHE A 174 -3.42 -10.10 -16.81
N ASP A 175 -4.44 -10.87 -16.44
CA ASP A 175 -5.67 -10.99 -17.24
C ASP A 175 -6.61 -9.80 -17.04
N LEU A 176 -7.79 -9.83 -17.67
CA LEU A 176 -8.82 -8.78 -17.58
C LEU A 176 -9.53 -8.70 -16.21
N ALA A 177 -9.22 -9.59 -15.27
CA ALA A 177 -9.60 -9.48 -13.86
C ALA A 177 -8.40 -9.05 -13.00
N GLY A 178 -7.28 -8.65 -13.62
CA GLY A 178 -6.06 -8.25 -12.91
C GLY A 178 -5.35 -9.41 -12.19
N ARG A 179 -5.62 -10.66 -12.58
CA ARG A 179 -4.98 -11.84 -12.01
C ARG A 179 -3.65 -12.08 -12.70
N VAL A 180 -2.59 -12.30 -11.92
CA VAL A 180 -1.24 -12.47 -12.44
C VAL A 180 -1.06 -13.86 -13.06
N TYR A 181 -0.39 -13.90 -14.20
CA TYR A 181 0.02 -15.16 -14.84
C TYR A 181 1.14 -15.86 -14.05
N LYS A 182 1.24 -17.19 -14.19
CA LYS A 182 2.35 -17.97 -13.64
C LYS A 182 3.70 -17.49 -14.19
N ASP A 183 4.75 -17.73 -13.40
CA ASP A 183 6.14 -17.48 -13.78
C ASP A 183 6.45 -16.01 -14.13
N LYS A 184 5.70 -15.08 -13.51
CA LYS A 184 5.94 -13.64 -13.62
C LYS A 184 6.58 -13.09 -12.34
N PRO A 185 7.40 -12.02 -12.42
CA PRO A 185 8.00 -11.39 -11.24
C PRO A 185 7.00 -10.79 -10.24
N ALA A 186 5.82 -10.38 -10.71
CA ALA A 186 4.75 -9.90 -9.85
C ALA A 186 4.28 -11.01 -8.89
N PRO A 187 4.37 -10.81 -7.57
CA PRO A 187 4.07 -11.84 -6.58
C PRO A 187 2.57 -12.01 -6.33
N ASP A 188 1.69 -11.14 -6.85
CA ASP A 188 0.24 -11.23 -6.59
C ASP A 188 -0.61 -10.56 -7.68
N ASN A 189 -1.93 -10.79 -7.63
CA ASN A 189 -2.94 -10.13 -8.43
C ASN A 189 -3.02 -8.62 -8.10
N LEU A 190 -3.49 -7.79 -9.03
CA LEU A 190 -3.65 -6.34 -8.81
C LEU A 190 -4.65 -6.06 -7.68
N GLU A 191 -4.37 -5.06 -6.83
CA GLU A 191 -5.20 -4.69 -5.68
C GLU A 191 -6.61 -4.26 -6.13
N ILE A 192 -7.65 -4.80 -5.52
CA ILE A 192 -9.02 -4.26 -5.64
C ILE A 192 -9.21 -3.26 -4.49
N PRO A 193 -9.40 -1.96 -4.77
CA PRO A 193 -9.61 -0.98 -3.71
C PRO A 193 -10.96 -1.20 -3.02
N PRO A 194 -11.18 -0.71 -1.79
CA PRO A 194 -12.53 -0.62 -1.24
C PRO A 194 -13.38 0.28 -2.15
N TYR A 195 -14.55 -0.19 -2.57
CA TYR A 195 -15.52 0.60 -3.31
C TYR A 195 -16.93 0.03 -3.11
N ARG A 196 -17.94 0.86 -3.34
CA ARG A 196 -19.35 0.46 -3.37
C ARG A 196 -20.15 1.26 -4.41
N TYR A 197 -21.32 0.76 -4.76
CA TYR A 197 -22.27 1.47 -5.61
C TYR A 197 -23.08 2.46 -4.78
N LEU A 198 -23.19 3.69 -5.26
CA LEU A 198 -24.12 4.69 -4.75
C LEU A 198 -25.46 4.62 -5.49
N SER A 199 -25.42 4.20 -6.76
CA SER A 199 -26.54 3.89 -7.64
C SER A 199 -26.05 2.98 -8.77
N ASP A 200 -26.94 2.54 -9.67
CA ASP A 200 -26.58 1.75 -10.86
C ASP A 200 -25.57 2.47 -11.79
N SER A 201 -25.50 3.80 -11.69
CA SER A 201 -24.68 4.66 -12.55
C SER A 201 -23.53 5.36 -11.82
N ARG A 202 -23.34 5.13 -10.52
CA ARG A 202 -22.30 5.79 -9.74
C ARG A 202 -21.68 4.88 -8.70
N ILE A 203 -20.36 4.90 -8.65
CA ILE A 203 -19.59 4.22 -7.61
C ILE A 203 -18.82 5.24 -6.77
N ILE A 204 -18.44 4.84 -5.55
CA ILE A 204 -17.49 5.56 -4.72
C ILE A 204 -16.31 4.66 -4.40
N VAL A 205 -15.11 5.11 -4.75
CA VAL A 205 -13.84 4.43 -4.48
C VAL A 205 -13.26 4.97 -3.18
N GLY A 206 -12.74 4.11 -2.31
CA GLY A 206 -12.20 4.46 -1.00
C GLY A 206 -13.10 4.10 0.18
N VAL A 207 -14.32 3.62 -0.08
CA VAL A 207 -15.31 3.23 0.94
C VAL A 207 -15.87 1.85 0.61
N ASP A 208 -15.79 0.94 1.57
CA ASP A 208 -16.47 -0.35 1.59
C ASP A 208 -17.70 -0.30 2.51
N ASP A 209 -18.60 -1.27 2.39
CA ASP A 209 -19.82 -1.38 3.20
C ASP A 209 -19.49 -1.52 4.71
N ASP A 210 -18.32 -2.09 5.01
CA ASP A 210 -17.82 -2.31 6.38
C ASP A 210 -16.90 -1.19 6.91
N SER A 211 -16.44 -0.28 6.05
CA SER A 211 -15.56 0.82 6.44
C SER A 211 -16.36 2.12 6.50
N GLN A 212 -16.82 2.48 7.70
CA GLN A 212 -17.39 3.82 7.92
C GLN A 212 -16.34 4.89 7.59
N ALA A 213 -16.80 5.93 6.88
CA ALA A 213 -16.01 7.07 6.43
C ALA A 213 -15.31 7.81 7.58
#